data_AF-A0A651F3V0-F1
#
_entry.id   AF-A0A651F3V0-F1
#
_cell.length_a   1.000
_cell.length_b   1.000
_cell.length_c   1.000
_cell.angle_alpha   90.00
_cell.angle_beta   90.00
_cell.angle_gamma   90.00
#
_symmetry.space_group_name_H-M   'P 1'
#
loop_
_entity.id
_entity.type
_entity.pdbx_description
1 polymer ?
#
loop_
_entity_poly.entity_id
_entity_poly.type
_entity_poly.pdbx_seq_one_letter_code
_entity_poly.pdbx_strand_id
1 'polypeptide(L)'
;MISRTHKSARAFTLVEIVVVVAIIGLLLGVGLPALSQARRSAGRTESANNLRTLHAATEAYRLSHAMRLPYADRMLANIRRINESPLWAEPFRAIATFMDTQKFPGVDEDAVVTTSPPWSCRADRQIAPETGFSYAYWPAFDMSLFPTEHGATMQTSAFYTANANLPLYIEAGNWHSGSSNDDSRIAGRLASFMHGGVGPIPEDFHRKSLGGHLNIPLE
;
A
#
# COMPACT_ATOMS: atom_id res chain seq x y z
N MET A 1 73.14 2.06 20.31
CA MET A 1 72.68 3.39 19.85
C MET A 1 71.69 3.19 18.72
N ILE A 2 70.39 3.41 18.96
CA ILE A 2 69.36 3.37 17.90
C ILE A 2 69.03 4.82 17.55
N SER A 3 69.46 5.27 16.37
CA SER A 3 69.17 6.61 15.85
C SER A 3 67.72 6.65 15.35
N ARG A 4 66.83 7.33 16.07
CA ARG A 4 65.45 7.59 15.61
C ARG A 4 65.48 8.76 14.63
N THR A 5 65.41 8.47 13.34
CA THR A 5 65.13 9.46 12.31
C THR A 5 63.72 10.02 12.54
N HIS A 6 63.61 11.24 13.07
CA HIS A 6 62.35 11.97 13.14
C HIS A 6 61.88 12.25 11.71
N LYS A 7 60.97 11.42 11.18
CA LYS A 7 60.17 11.83 10.02
C LYS A 7 59.39 13.07 10.46
N SER A 8 59.62 14.19 9.79
CA SER A 8 58.80 15.40 9.90
C SER A 8 57.36 15.02 9.56
N ALA A 9 56.56 14.75 10.59
CA ALA A 9 55.12 14.64 10.44
C ALA A 9 54.60 16.06 10.25
N ARG A 10 54.05 16.36 9.07
CA ARG A 10 53.35 17.62 8.81
C ARG A 10 52.18 17.72 9.79
N ALA A 11 52.25 18.65 10.73
CA ALA A 11 51.13 18.99 11.59
C ALA A 11 50.12 19.81 10.79
N PHE A 12 48.85 19.40 10.81
CA PHE A 12 47.76 20.14 10.18
C PHE A 12 47.54 21.48 10.86
N THR A 13 47.32 22.53 10.08
CA THR A 13 46.95 23.83 10.62
C THR A 13 45.47 23.83 11.03
N LEU A 14 45.11 24.58 12.07
CA LEU A 14 43.71 24.76 12.48
C LEU A 14 42.86 25.30 11.33
N VAL A 15 43.44 26.18 10.52
CA VAL A 15 42.79 26.78 9.34
C VAL A 15 42.44 25.72 8.29
N GLU A 16 43.34 24.78 7.99
CA GLU A 16 43.06 23.69 7.03
C GLU A 16 41.86 22.84 7.46
N ILE A 17 41.75 22.50 8.73
CA ILE A 17 40.61 21.73 9.24
C ILE A 17 39.32 22.56 9.17
N VAL A 18 39.37 23.85 9.54
CA VAL A 18 38.19 24.73 9.52
C VAL A 18 37.62 24.92 8.11
N VAL A 19 38.47 25.12 7.09
CA VAL A 19 38.01 25.27 5.70
C VAL A 19 37.37 23.97 5.20
N VAL A 20 37.93 22.81 5.54
CA VAL A 20 37.40 21.51 5.11
C VAL A 20 36.02 21.26 5.69
N VAL A 21 35.84 21.48 7.00
CA VAL A 21 34.52 21.28 7.62
C VAL A 21 33.50 22.32 7.13
N ALA A 22 33.93 23.54 6.80
CA ALA A 22 33.06 24.55 6.20
C ALA A 22 32.54 24.12 4.81
N ILE A 23 33.42 23.57 3.96
CA ILE A 23 33.03 23.08 2.62
C ILE A 23 32.11 21.86 2.75
N ILE A 24 32.43 20.90 3.63
CA ILE A 24 31.57 19.72 3.87
C ILE A 24 30.19 20.17 4.38
N GLY A 25 30.13 21.13 5.31
CA GLY A 25 28.88 21.67 5.83
C GLY A 25 28.02 22.32 4.74
N LEU A 26 28.63 23.09 3.83
CA LEU A 26 27.94 23.69 2.69
C LEU A 26 27.36 22.63 1.76
N LEU A 27 28.16 21.62 1.40
CA LEU A 27 27.72 20.53 0.51
C LEU A 27 26.58 19.72 1.12
N LEU A 28 26.68 19.38 2.41
CA LEU A 28 25.61 18.68 3.12
C LEU A 28 24.35 19.55 3.26
N GLY A 29 24.50 20.86 3.51
CA GLY A 29 23.40 21.80 3.61
C GLY A 29 22.54 21.86 2.34
N VAL A 30 23.16 21.76 1.16
CA VAL A 30 22.45 21.72 -0.12
C VAL A 30 21.97 20.30 -0.46
N GLY A 31 22.72 19.26 -0.10
CA GLY A 31 22.45 17.87 -0.49
C GLY A 31 21.35 17.15 0.32
N LEU A 32 21.28 17.37 1.64
CA LEU A 32 20.32 16.70 2.51
C LEU A 32 18.83 16.93 2.16
N PRO A 33 18.36 18.16 1.85
CA PRO A 33 16.95 18.37 1.50
C PRO A 33 16.57 17.61 0.23
N ALA A 34 17.44 17.60 -0.79
CA ALA A 34 17.22 16.86 -2.04
C ALA A 34 17.13 15.35 -1.81
N LEU A 35 18.02 14.79 -0.97
CA LEU A 35 17.98 13.37 -0.60
C LEU A 35 16.68 12.99 0.13
N SER A 36 16.17 13.85 1.01
CA SER A 36 14.92 13.60 1.73
C SER A 36 13.71 13.52 0.79
N GLN A 37 13.71 14.32 -0.28
CA GLN A 37 12.67 14.33 -1.30
C GLN A 37 12.77 13.10 -2.20
N ALA A 38 14.00 12.74 -2.61
CA ALA A 38 14.25 11.53 -3.39
C ALA A 38 13.77 10.26 -2.67
N ARG A 39 14.01 10.14 -1.36
CA ARG A 39 13.53 9.00 -0.55
C ARG A 39 12.00 8.93 -0.49
N ARG A 40 11.32 10.07 -0.35
CA ARG A 40 9.85 10.13 -0.38
C ARG A 40 9.30 9.74 -1.74
N SER A 41 9.92 10.20 -2.82
CA SER A 41 9.54 9.82 -4.18
C SER A 41 9.76 8.33 -4.44
N ALA A 42 10.89 7.78 -4.01
CA ALA A 42 11.19 6.35 -4.15
C ALA A 42 10.16 5.48 -3.42
N GLY A 43 9.76 5.87 -2.21
CA GLY A 43 8.69 5.18 -1.46
C GLY A 43 7.35 5.17 -2.21
N ARG A 44 6.96 6.30 -2.82
CA ARG A 44 5.73 6.36 -3.66
C ARG A 44 5.81 5.43 -4.86
N THR A 45 6.95 5.39 -5.53
CA THR A 45 7.17 4.51 -6.69
C THR A 45 7.14 3.03 -6.30
N GLU A 46 7.72 2.68 -5.14
CA GLU A 46 7.66 1.32 -4.57
C GLU A 46 6.21 0.90 -4.32
N SER A 47 5.41 1.74 -3.66
CA SER A 47 4.00 1.44 -3.38
C SER A 47 3.15 1.34 -4.65
N ALA A 48 3.38 2.21 -5.63
CA ALA A 48 2.73 2.14 -6.93
C ALA A 48 3.02 0.80 -7.65
N ASN A 49 4.26 0.31 -7.56
CA ASN A 49 4.63 -0.99 -8.12
C ASN A 49 4.03 -2.17 -7.35
N ASN A 50 3.91 -2.05 -6.03
CA ASN A 50 3.23 -3.05 -5.20
C ASN A 50 1.75 -3.15 -5.58
N LEU A 51 1.05 -2.02 -5.74
CA LEU A 51 -0.33 -1.98 -6.21
C LEU A 51 -0.51 -2.60 -7.61
N ARG A 52 0.42 -2.34 -8.54
CA ARG A 52 0.42 -3.00 -9.86
C ARG A 52 0.56 -4.52 -9.76
N THR A 53 1.44 -4.99 -8.89
CA THR A 53 1.64 -6.43 -8.63
C THR A 53 0.37 -7.07 -8.08
N LEU A 54 -0.25 -6.43 -7.07
CA LEU A 54 -1.52 -6.90 -6.49
C LEU A 54 -2.64 -6.91 -7.53
N HIS A 55 -2.73 -5.86 -8.35
CA HIS A 55 -3.70 -5.78 -9.43
C HIS A 55 -3.51 -6.92 -10.45
N ALA A 56 -2.29 -7.15 -10.93
CA ALA A 56 -1.99 -8.22 -11.87
C ALA A 56 -2.37 -9.61 -11.31
N ALA A 57 -2.07 -9.87 -10.03
CA ALA A 57 -2.46 -11.10 -9.36
C ALA A 57 -3.98 -11.26 -9.25
N THR A 58 -4.68 -10.14 -9.02
CA THR A 58 -6.15 -10.10 -8.99
C THR A 58 -6.77 -10.39 -10.33
N GLU A 59 -6.19 -9.85 -11.40
CA GLU A 59 -6.65 -10.14 -12.76
C GLU A 59 -6.42 -11.61 -13.13
N ALA A 60 -5.27 -12.18 -12.76
CA ALA A 60 -5.00 -13.60 -12.93
C ALA A 60 -6.00 -14.48 -12.16
N TYR A 61 -6.36 -14.09 -10.93
CA TYR A 61 -7.43 -14.73 -10.16
C TYR A 61 -8.76 -14.63 -10.92
N ARG A 62 -9.12 -13.43 -11.39
CA ARG A 62 -10.39 -13.16 -12.05
C ARG A 62 -10.57 -14.00 -13.32
N LEU A 63 -9.53 -14.12 -14.12
CA LEU A 63 -9.49 -14.96 -15.33
C LEU A 63 -9.68 -16.44 -15.02
N SER A 64 -9.13 -16.94 -13.91
CA SER A 64 -9.27 -18.35 -13.49
C SER A 64 -10.59 -18.64 -12.76
N HIS A 65 -11.32 -17.62 -12.30
CA HIS A 65 -12.53 -17.76 -11.49
C HIS A 65 -13.79 -17.17 -12.16
N ALA A 66 -13.96 -17.38 -13.48
CA ALA A 66 -15.15 -16.97 -14.24
C ALA A 66 -15.49 -15.47 -14.09
N MET A 67 -14.46 -14.63 -14.21
CA MET A 67 -14.54 -13.17 -14.12
C MET A 67 -14.94 -12.63 -12.73
N ARG A 68 -14.83 -13.45 -11.69
CA ARG A 68 -15.20 -13.08 -10.32
C ARG A 68 -14.01 -12.47 -9.59
N LEU A 69 -14.29 -11.44 -8.81
CA LEU A 69 -13.33 -10.87 -7.89
C LEU A 69 -13.06 -11.80 -6.69
N PRO A 70 -11.84 -11.78 -6.11
CA PRO A 70 -11.53 -12.49 -4.88
C PRO A 70 -12.55 -12.18 -3.80
N TYR A 71 -13.09 -13.23 -3.18
CA TYR A 71 -14.13 -13.14 -2.17
C TYR A 71 -13.63 -13.49 -0.77
N ALA A 72 -14.28 -12.93 0.25
CA ALA A 72 -14.06 -13.30 1.64
C ALA A 72 -15.05 -14.41 2.02
N ASP A 73 -14.62 -15.67 1.96
CA ASP A 73 -15.47 -16.86 2.20
C ASP A 73 -15.98 -16.97 3.66
N ARG A 74 -15.36 -16.26 4.60
CA ARG A 74 -15.47 -16.57 6.04
C ARG A 74 -16.06 -15.48 6.93
N MET A 75 -16.87 -14.57 6.38
CA MET A 75 -17.39 -13.47 7.19
C MET A 75 -18.34 -13.92 8.33
N LEU A 76 -19.03 -15.06 8.19
CA LEU A 76 -20.02 -15.53 9.18
C LEU A 76 -19.61 -16.78 9.97
N ALA A 77 -18.51 -17.46 9.62
CA ALA A 77 -18.24 -18.79 10.16
C ALA A 77 -17.63 -18.81 11.57
N ASN A 78 -16.96 -17.74 12.05
CA ASN A 78 -16.39 -17.72 13.40
C ASN A 78 -16.08 -16.30 13.93
N ILE A 79 -17.06 -15.63 14.52
CA ILE A 79 -16.84 -14.43 15.36
C ILE A 79 -15.89 -14.73 16.56
N ARG A 80 -15.64 -16.01 16.86
CA ARG A 80 -14.70 -16.47 17.90
C ARG A 80 -13.21 -16.42 17.49
N ARG A 81 -12.87 -16.11 16.22
CA ARG A 81 -11.48 -16.09 15.70
C ARG A 81 -11.10 -14.77 14.99
N ILE A 82 -11.70 -13.65 15.38
CA ILE A 82 -11.32 -12.30 14.91
C ILE A 82 -9.85 -11.94 15.17
N ASN A 83 -9.13 -12.73 15.98
CA ASN A 83 -7.70 -12.58 16.24
C ASN A 83 -6.78 -13.44 15.34
N GLU A 84 -7.32 -14.35 14.50
CA GLU A 84 -6.50 -15.34 13.78
C GLU A 84 -6.51 -15.16 12.26
N SER A 85 -7.48 -14.43 11.71
CA SER A 85 -7.49 -14.06 10.30
C SER A 85 -8.29 -12.77 10.21
N PRO A 86 -7.63 -11.61 10.14
CA PRO A 86 -8.35 -10.40 9.83
C PRO A 86 -9.13 -10.65 8.53
N LEU A 87 -10.46 -10.51 8.58
CA LEU A 87 -11.35 -10.80 7.44
C LEU A 87 -10.96 -10.03 6.16
N TRP A 88 -10.19 -8.96 6.32
CA TRP A 88 -9.64 -8.15 5.24
C TRP A 88 -8.43 -8.81 4.53
N ALA A 89 -7.81 -9.86 5.07
CA ALA A 89 -6.66 -10.57 4.50
C ALA A 89 -7.03 -11.70 3.52
N GLU A 90 -8.25 -12.26 3.59
CA GLU A 90 -8.66 -13.40 2.76
C GLU A 90 -8.61 -13.14 1.23
N PRO A 91 -9.04 -11.97 0.73
CA PRO A 91 -8.88 -11.65 -0.69
C PRO A 91 -7.41 -11.62 -1.12
N PHE A 92 -6.53 -11.12 -0.24
CA PHE A 92 -5.10 -11.11 -0.49
C PHE A 92 -4.52 -12.53 -0.50
N ARG A 93 -5.03 -13.42 0.36
CA ARG A 93 -4.62 -14.83 0.40
C ARG A 93 -5.02 -15.57 -0.88
N ALA A 94 -6.20 -15.26 -1.42
CA ALA A 94 -6.69 -15.83 -2.66
C ALA A 94 -5.83 -15.46 -3.88
N ILE A 95 -5.33 -14.22 -3.95
CA ILE A 95 -4.43 -13.78 -5.03
C ILE A 95 -2.97 -14.17 -4.78
N ALA A 96 -2.58 -14.48 -3.53
CA ALA A 96 -1.22 -14.89 -3.19
C ALA A 96 -0.75 -16.12 -3.96
N THR A 97 -1.68 -17.02 -4.33
CA THR A 97 -1.38 -18.21 -5.14
C THR A 97 -0.95 -17.88 -6.57
N PHE A 98 -1.24 -16.67 -7.06
CA PHE A 98 -0.84 -16.17 -8.37
C PHE A 98 0.45 -15.34 -8.32
N MET A 99 1.11 -15.28 -7.17
CA MET A 99 2.37 -14.55 -6.98
C MET A 99 3.48 -15.51 -6.60
N ASP A 100 4.39 -15.77 -7.55
CA ASP A 100 5.32 -16.91 -7.56
C ASP A 100 6.37 -16.95 -6.42
N THR A 101 6.51 -15.92 -5.57
CA THR A 101 7.69 -15.81 -4.69
C THR A 101 7.48 -15.06 -3.36
N GLN A 102 6.26 -14.70 -2.99
CA GLN A 102 6.06 -13.72 -1.91
C GLN A 102 5.51 -14.40 -0.65
N LYS A 103 6.26 -14.30 0.45
CA LYS A 103 5.82 -14.76 1.79
C LYS A 103 4.55 -13.97 2.14
N PHE A 104 3.43 -14.66 2.18
CA PHE A 104 2.18 -14.08 2.63
C PHE A 104 2.35 -13.59 4.09
N PRO A 105 1.88 -12.39 4.44
CA PRO A 105 1.97 -11.88 5.81
C PRO A 105 1.29 -12.83 6.78
N GLY A 106 1.95 -13.07 7.90
CA GLY A 106 1.48 -13.94 8.97
C GLY A 106 2.11 -13.56 10.30
N VAL A 107 1.55 -14.11 11.36
CA VAL A 107 2.04 -13.96 12.73
C VAL A 107 3.04 -15.08 13.01
N ASP A 108 4.29 -14.74 13.30
CA ASP A 108 5.33 -15.71 13.69
C ASP A 108 5.12 -16.18 15.15
N GLU A 109 5.88 -17.18 15.62
CA GLU A 109 5.74 -17.79 16.97
C GLU A 109 5.84 -16.77 18.12
N ASP A 110 6.60 -15.69 17.91
CA ASP A 110 6.78 -14.58 18.86
C ASP A 110 5.67 -13.51 18.78
N ALA A 111 4.54 -13.83 18.13
CA ALA A 111 3.45 -12.89 17.85
C ALA A 111 3.86 -11.67 16.99
N VAL A 112 4.98 -11.77 16.26
CA VAL A 112 5.45 -10.71 15.36
C VAL A 112 4.77 -10.82 14.01
N VAL A 113 4.16 -9.74 13.56
CA VAL A 113 3.53 -9.65 12.24
C VAL A 113 4.60 -9.45 11.19
N THR A 114 4.67 -10.38 10.24
CA THR A 114 5.62 -10.29 9.12
C THR A 114 5.09 -9.34 8.05
N THR A 115 5.93 -8.39 7.64
CA THR A 115 5.62 -7.44 6.57
C THR A 115 6.59 -7.66 5.42
N SER A 116 6.09 -7.76 4.19
CA SER A 116 6.93 -7.86 3.00
C SER A 116 6.23 -7.26 1.78
N PRO A 117 6.97 -6.73 0.78
CA PRO A 117 6.40 -6.37 -0.50
C PRO A 117 5.77 -7.60 -1.18
N PRO A 118 4.65 -7.44 -1.89
CA PRO A 118 3.94 -6.21 -2.22
C PRO A 118 2.84 -5.89 -1.21
N TRP A 119 2.74 -6.65 -0.12
CA TRP A 119 1.66 -6.53 0.87
C TRP A 119 1.77 -5.26 1.69
N SER A 120 3.00 -4.85 2.01
CA SER A 120 3.29 -3.65 2.77
C SER A 120 3.99 -2.58 1.94
N CYS A 121 3.84 -1.35 2.39
CA CYS A 121 4.58 -0.18 1.96
C CYS A 121 5.68 0.13 2.98
N ARG A 122 6.88 0.50 2.50
CA ARG A 122 7.99 0.91 3.38
C ARG A 122 7.70 2.17 4.22
N ALA A 123 6.85 3.06 3.73
CA ALA A 123 6.49 4.29 4.43
C ALA A 123 5.42 4.08 5.52
N ASP A 124 4.71 2.96 5.47
CA ASP A 124 3.74 2.60 6.50
C ASP A 124 4.47 2.07 7.74
N ARG A 125 4.31 2.81 8.85
CA ARG A 125 4.90 2.46 10.16
C ARG A 125 3.85 2.14 11.22
N GLN A 126 2.57 2.15 10.83
CA GLN A 126 1.47 2.05 11.78
C GLN A 126 0.60 0.84 11.47
N ILE A 127 0.07 0.75 10.25
CA ILE A 127 -0.90 -0.30 9.91
C ILE A 127 -0.17 -1.58 9.54
N ALA A 128 0.86 -1.53 8.68
CA ALA A 128 1.59 -2.73 8.28
C ALA A 128 2.20 -3.51 9.46
N PRO A 129 2.83 -2.90 10.48
CA PRO A 129 3.35 -3.66 11.62
C PRO A 129 2.26 -4.34 12.47
N GLU A 130 1.02 -3.84 12.44
CA GLU A 130 -0.10 -4.41 13.19
C GLU A 130 -0.84 -5.49 12.39
N THR A 131 -0.88 -5.33 11.06
CA THR A 131 -1.77 -6.11 10.19
C THR A 131 -1.01 -7.01 9.22
N GLY A 132 0.18 -6.58 8.77
CA GLY A 132 0.95 -7.22 7.71
C GLY A 132 0.76 -6.52 6.35
N PHE A 133 -0.19 -5.59 6.24
CA PHE A 133 -0.66 -5.05 4.97
C PHE A 133 -0.81 -3.53 5.03
N SER A 134 -0.42 -2.85 3.96
CA SER A 134 -0.58 -1.39 3.84
C SER A 134 -1.72 -0.99 2.92
N TYR A 135 -2.37 -1.95 2.28
CA TYR A 135 -3.39 -1.72 1.28
C TYR A 135 -4.72 -2.34 1.71
N ALA A 136 -5.80 -1.62 1.48
CA ALA A 136 -7.16 -2.11 1.67
C ALA A 136 -7.72 -2.57 0.33
N TYR A 137 -8.42 -3.71 0.35
CA TYR A 137 -9.16 -4.22 -0.79
C TYR A 137 -10.63 -3.82 -0.64
N TRP A 138 -11.06 -2.82 -1.42
CA TRP A 138 -12.38 -2.21 -1.25
C TRP A 138 -13.56 -3.18 -1.44
N PRO A 139 -13.54 -4.09 -2.43
CA PRO A 139 -14.64 -5.05 -2.59
C PRO A 139 -14.88 -5.93 -1.36
N ALA A 140 -13.88 -6.16 -0.50
CA ALA A 140 -14.10 -6.88 0.76
C ALA A 140 -15.01 -6.12 1.73
N PHE A 141 -14.91 -4.80 1.77
CA PHE A 141 -15.83 -3.99 2.55
C PHE A 141 -17.27 -4.14 2.04
N ASP A 142 -17.49 -4.05 0.74
CA ASP A 142 -18.82 -4.21 0.14
C ASP A 142 -19.38 -5.62 0.36
N MET A 143 -18.55 -6.65 0.16
CA MET A 143 -18.91 -8.04 0.47
C MET A 143 -19.24 -8.23 1.95
N SER A 144 -18.62 -7.46 2.84
CA SER A 144 -18.90 -7.51 4.27
C SER A 144 -20.21 -6.85 4.68
N LEU A 145 -20.66 -5.86 3.91
CA LEU A 145 -21.92 -5.15 4.15
C LEU A 145 -23.14 -5.88 3.60
N PHE A 146 -22.94 -6.72 2.57
CA PHE A 146 -24.00 -7.52 1.93
C PHE A 146 -23.71 -9.02 2.04
N PRO A 147 -23.52 -9.58 3.25
CA PRO A 147 -23.35 -11.01 3.39
C PRO A 147 -24.68 -11.69 3.12
N THR A 148 -24.63 -12.81 2.40
CA THR A 148 -25.70 -13.79 2.17
C THR A 148 -26.74 -13.47 1.08
N GLU A 149 -26.57 -14.13 -0.06
CA GLU A 149 -27.43 -15.21 -0.59
C GLU A 149 -27.03 -15.40 -2.06
N HIS A 150 -26.08 -16.29 -2.30
CA HIS A 150 -25.58 -16.74 -3.63
C HIS A 150 -25.11 -15.69 -4.66
N GLY A 151 -25.18 -14.39 -4.35
CA GLY A 151 -24.99 -13.33 -5.33
C GLY A 151 -24.07 -12.19 -4.92
N ALA A 152 -23.75 -11.97 -3.64
CA ALA A 152 -22.99 -10.76 -3.24
C ALA A 152 -21.60 -10.66 -3.91
N THR A 153 -20.86 -11.76 -4.00
CA THR A 153 -19.57 -11.81 -4.74
C THR A 153 -19.77 -11.65 -6.25
N MET A 154 -20.90 -12.10 -6.78
CA MET A 154 -21.29 -11.90 -8.19
C MET A 154 -21.70 -10.44 -8.44
N GLN A 155 -22.41 -9.82 -7.50
CA GLN A 155 -22.89 -8.45 -7.56
C GLN A 155 -21.73 -7.46 -7.43
N THR A 156 -20.78 -7.68 -6.52
CA THR A 156 -19.57 -6.86 -6.44
C THR A 156 -18.74 -6.99 -7.71
N SER A 157 -18.53 -8.22 -8.21
CA SER A 157 -17.82 -8.41 -9.50
C SER A 157 -18.51 -7.67 -10.65
N ALA A 158 -19.83 -7.76 -10.76
CA ALA A 158 -20.61 -7.05 -11.78
C ALA A 158 -20.55 -5.53 -11.60
N PHE A 159 -20.62 -5.04 -10.36
CA PHE A 159 -20.51 -3.62 -10.04
C PHE A 159 -19.16 -3.04 -10.47
N TYR A 160 -18.05 -3.70 -10.16
CA TYR A 160 -16.73 -3.26 -10.59
C TYR A 160 -16.48 -3.46 -12.08
N THR A 161 -17.13 -4.45 -12.71
CA THR A 161 -17.12 -4.60 -14.18
C THR A 161 -17.82 -3.42 -14.87
N ALA A 162 -18.96 -2.97 -14.34
CA ALA A 162 -19.67 -1.81 -14.84
C ALA A 162 -18.95 -0.48 -14.52
N ASN A 163 -18.08 -0.47 -13.51
CA ASN A 163 -17.37 0.71 -13.02
C ASN A 163 -15.86 0.48 -12.98
N ALA A 164 -15.26 0.15 -14.13
CA ALA A 164 -13.83 -0.17 -14.25
C ALA A 164 -12.88 0.95 -13.78
N ASN A 165 -13.38 2.19 -13.66
CA ASN A 165 -12.62 3.34 -13.16
C ASN A 165 -12.53 3.40 -11.63
N LEU A 166 -13.19 2.50 -10.90
CA LEU A 166 -13.09 2.45 -9.44
C LEU A 166 -11.82 1.69 -9.00
N PRO A 167 -11.12 2.18 -7.96
CA PRO A 167 -9.98 1.48 -7.43
C PRO A 167 -10.41 0.19 -6.71
N LEU A 168 -9.78 -0.93 -7.03
CA LEU A 168 -9.90 -2.18 -6.27
C LEU A 168 -9.07 -2.15 -4.98
N TYR A 169 -7.92 -1.47 -5.05
CA TYR A 169 -6.95 -1.34 -3.98
C TYR A 169 -6.70 0.13 -3.67
N ILE A 170 -6.66 0.45 -2.39
CA ILE A 170 -6.28 1.77 -1.88
C ILE A 170 -5.27 1.61 -0.74
N GLU A 171 -4.54 2.67 -0.45
CA GLU A 171 -3.68 2.69 0.74
C GLU A 171 -4.58 2.70 2.00
N ALA A 172 -4.29 1.83 2.97
CA ALA A 172 -5.08 1.71 4.21
C ALA A 172 -4.95 2.94 5.11
N GLY A 173 -3.85 3.68 4.95
CA GLY A 173 -3.65 5.01 5.50
C GLY A 173 -3.11 5.91 4.42
N ASN A 174 -3.30 7.21 4.57
CA ASN A 174 -2.87 8.16 3.57
C ASN A 174 -1.35 8.46 3.67
N TRP A 175 -0.53 7.44 3.42
CA TRP A 175 0.93 7.51 3.58
C TRP A 175 1.62 8.27 2.46
N HIS A 176 0.97 8.36 1.30
CA HIS A 176 1.56 8.95 0.11
C HIS A 176 0.82 10.12 -0.51
N SER A 177 -0.48 10.32 -0.24
CA SER A 177 -1.18 11.51 -0.69
C SER A 177 -0.90 12.68 0.27
N GLY A 178 -0.56 13.84 -0.28
CA GLY A 178 -0.43 15.07 0.50
C GLY A 178 -1.78 15.64 0.98
N SER A 179 -2.87 14.87 0.96
CA SER A 179 -4.24 15.32 1.24
C SER A 179 -4.92 14.41 2.26
N SER A 180 -4.78 14.72 3.55
CA SER A 180 -5.24 13.88 4.67
C SER A 180 -6.76 13.74 4.84
N ASN A 181 -7.60 14.31 3.95
CA ASN A 181 -9.01 14.57 4.28
C ASN A 181 -10.07 14.04 3.28
N ASP A 182 -9.73 13.29 2.22
CA ASP A 182 -10.72 12.92 1.18
C ASP A 182 -11.27 11.48 1.23
N ASP A 183 -10.67 10.55 1.97
CA ASP A 183 -11.08 9.14 1.96
C ASP A 183 -12.48 8.91 2.55
N SER A 184 -12.85 9.65 3.60
CA SER A 184 -14.19 9.56 4.20
C SER A 184 -15.30 10.12 3.29
N ARG A 185 -14.96 11.02 2.36
CA ARG A 185 -15.91 11.62 1.41
C ARG A 185 -16.20 10.69 0.24
N ILE A 186 -15.20 9.96 -0.24
CA ILE A 186 -15.36 8.97 -1.31
C ILE A 186 -16.11 7.75 -0.78
N ALA A 187 -15.70 7.25 0.39
CA ALA A 187 -16.39 6.17 1.09
C ALA A 187 -17.86 6.52 1.41
N GLY A 188 -18.11 7.72 1.93
CA GLY A 188 -19.47 8.19 2.27
C GLY A 188 -20.37 8.37 1.05
N ARG A 189 -19.82 8.81 -0.09
CA ARG A 189 -20.60 8.95 -1.34
C ARG A 189 -20.85 7.61 -2.04
N LEU A 190 -19.89 6.69 -2.01
CA LEU A 190 -20.11 5.31 -2.50
C LEU A 190 -21.13 4.58 -1.63
N ALA A 191 -21.03 4.67 -0.30
CA ALA A 191 -21.99 4.07 0.62
C ALA A 191 -23.42 4.62 0.38
N SER A 192 -23.57 5.94 0.21
CA SER A 192 -24.86 6.55 -0.12
C SER A 192 -25.41 6.09 -1.48
N PHE A 193 -24.55 5.75 -2.44
CA PHE A 193 -24.95 5.26 -3.76
C PHE A 193 -25.31 3.77 -3.73
N MET A 194 -24.57 2.95 -2.98
CA MET A 194 -24.82 1.51 -2.88
C MET A 194 -26.16 1.16 -2.23
N HIS A 195 -26.74 2.08 -1.43
CA HIS A 195 -28.13 1.97 -0.97
C HIS A 195 -29.18 2.16 -2.07
N GLY A 196 -28.80 2.58 -3.29
CA GLY A 196 -29.68 2.90 -4.42
C GLY A 196 -29.71 1.89 -5.57
N GLY A 197 -28.93 0.79 -5.51
CA GLY A 197 -28.94 -0.29 -6.50
C GLY A 197 -27.72 -0.35 -7.44
N VAL A 198 -27.56 -1.48 -8.15
CA VAL A 198 -26.37 -1.88 -8.95
C VAL A 198 -26.28 -1.16 -10.32
N GLY A 199 -26.54 0.15 -10.33
CA GLY A 199 -26.46 0.97 -11.55
C GLY A 199 -25.05 1.51 -11.84
N PRO A 200 -24.78 1.98 -13.08
CA PRO A 200 -23.57 2.73 -13.38
C PRO A 200 -23.52 4.04 -12.59
N ILE A 201 -22.33 4.41 -12.12
CA ILE A 201 -22.13 5.61 -11.31
C ILE A 201 -22.36 6.88 -12.18
N PRO A 202 -23.08 7.90 -11.66
CA PRO A 202 -23.23 9.19 -12.35
C PRO A 202 -21.86 9.85 -12.66
N GLU A 203 -21.70 10.44 -13.85
CA GLU A 203 -20.42 11.01 -14.30
C GLU A 203 -19.82 12.08 -13.35
N ASP A 204 -20.65 12.77 -12.57
CA ASP A 204 -20.21 13.82 -11.64
C ASP A 204 -19.53 13.27 -10.37
N PHE A 205 -19.72 11.98 -10.07
CA PHE A 205 -19.03 11.28 -8.99
C PHE A 205 -17.53 11.10 -9.32
N HIS A 206 -17.21 10.69 -10.56
CA HIS A 206 -15.84 10.47 -11.00
C HIS A 206 -14.99 11.74 -10.90
N ARG A 207 -15.53 12.90 -11.32
CA ARG A 207 -14.81 14.19 -11.27
C ARG A 207 -14.46 14.63 -9.85
N LYS A 208 -15.29 14.27 -8.86
CA LYS A 208 -15.09 14.66 -7.45
C LYS A 208 -14.31 13.61 -6.64
N SER A 209 -14.27 12.36 -7.09
CA SER A 209 -13.50 11.27 -6.49
C SER A 209 -12.06 11.23 -7.00
N LEU A 210 -11.77 11.64 -8.24
CA LEU A 210 -10.46 11.51 -8.89
C LEU A 210 -9.44 12.60 -8.53
N GLY A 211 -9.59 13.30 -7.39
CA GLY A 211 -8.73 14.41 -6.97
C GLY A 211 -7.29 14.04 -6.58
N GLY A 212 -6.86 12.79 -6.73
CA GLY A 212 -5.51 12.37 -6.36
C GLY A 212 -5.29 10.88 -6.15
N HIS A 213 -6.26 10.03 -6.51
CA HIS A 213 -6.09 8.59 -6.38
C HIS A 213 -5.23 8.08 -7.53
N LEU A 214 -4.26 7.24 -7.17
CA LEU A 214 -3.37 6.54 -8.09
C LEU A 214 -4.22 5.63 -8.97
N ASN A 215 -4.85 6.23 -9.99
CA ASN A 215 -5.56 5.53 -11.04
C ASN A 215 -4.45 4.84 -11.83
N ILE A 216 -4.27 3.55 -11.64
CA ILE A 216 -3.44 2.73 -12.53
C ILE A 216 -4.40 2.33 -13.65
N PRO A 217 -4.43 3.05 -14.78
CA PRO A 217 -5.28 2.67 -15.89
C PRO A 217 -4.85 1.30 -16.41
N LEU A 218 -5.85 0.49 -16.75
CA LEU A 218 -5.71 -0.77 -17.44
C LEU A 218 -5.62 -0.46 -18.93
N GLU A 219 -4.39 -0.44 -19.46
CA GLU A 219 -4.16 -0.58 -20.90
C GLU A 219 -3.92 -2.06 -21.24
#